data_AF-A0A7S1HHC0-F1
#
_entry.id   AF-A0A7S1HHC0-F1
#
_cell.length_a   1.000
_cell.length_b   1.000
_cell.length_c   1.000
_cell.angle_alpha   90.00
_cell.angle_beta   90.00
_cell.angle_gamma   90.00
#
_symmetry.space_group_name_H-M   'P 1'
#
loop_
_entity.id
_entity.type
_entity.pdbx_description
1 polymer ?
#
loop_
_entity_poly.entity_id
_entity_poly.type
_entity_poly.pdbx_seq_one_letter_code
_entity_poly.pdbx_strand_id
1 'polypeptide(L)'
;PTSEKPELFTKWRKTQEEVNAGMQRVKALEGEILARLSATPANLLEDSTLIEALSNTKKTWREVQDRLKVSHDVDAKLHSTFEDPQTVAERGSLLFFVMSSLSGISRMYHTSLSHLQRIFALAIDKAPFDAVSSKRLANIVDAFTLQAFQATSRGLLERHKPVFALLLAVRIQQAQGVISEEHLSCLLAGGGGLAIETVRRKPYNWVPDGAWLGCVNLFLRLAMFKDLPDSIQRYGDQWRFWFESECPEELTTPEITTSSKMTPLGMVLLLRAMR
;
A
#
# COMPACT_ATOMS: atom_id res chain seq x y z
N PRO A 1 11.84 -6.49 -8.42
CA PRO A 1 12.55 -7.09 -7.26
C PRO A 1 13.79 -7.91 -7.66
N THR A 2 13.66 -8.88 -8.57
CA THR A 2 14.76 -9.71 -9.08
C THR A 2 15.85 -8.94 -9.82
N SER A 3 15.53 -7.76 -10.35
CA SER A 3 16.46 -6.98 -11.17
C SER A 3 17.50 -6.19 -10.36
N GLU A 4 17.24 -5.82 -9.11
CA GLU A 4 18.16 -4.92 -8.36
C GLU A 4 19.23 -5.67 -7.56
N LYS A 5 18.91 -6.87 -7.06
CA LYS A 5 19.87 -7.73 -6.33
C LYS A 5 19.80 -9.18 -6.82
N PRO A 6 20.09 -9.44 -8.11
CA PRO A 6 19.97 -10.78 -8.70
C PRO A 6 20.87 -11.80 -8.02
N GLU A 7 22.07 -11.41 -7.58
CA GLU A 7 23.06 -12.29 -6.95
C GLU A 7 22.61 -12.86 -5.60
N LEU A 8 21.92 -12.05 -4.80
CA LEU A 8 21.38 -12.48 -3.51
C LEU A 8 20.27 -13.52 -3.72
N PHE A 9 19.40 -13.28 -4.72
CA PHE A 9 18.33 -14.20 -5.09
C PHE A 9 18.83 -15.52 -5.67
N THR A 10 19.87 -15.51 -6.51
CA THR A 10 20.46 -16.74 -7.06
C THR A 10 21.12 -17.56 -5.95
N LYS A 11 21.84 -16.90 -5.03
CA LYS A 11 22.42 -17.56 -3.86
C LYS A 11 21.36 -18.17 -2.95
N TRP A 12 20.28 -17.43 -2.68
CA TRP A 12 19.14 -17.94 -1.91
C TRP A 12 18.51 -19.17 -2.56
N ARG A 13 18.16 -19.09 -3.85
CA ARG A 13 17.53 -20.19 -4.59
C ARG A 13 18.40 -21.44 -4.57
N LYS A 14 19.69 -21.30 -4.83
CA LYS A 14 20.66 -22.41 -4.80
C LYS A 14 20.74 -23.04 -3.41
N THR A 15 20.75 -22.23 -2.35
CA THR A 15 20.79 -22.74 -0.96
C THR A 15 19.53 -23.51 -0.60
N GLN A 16 18.35 -23.02 -1.05
CA GLN A 16 17.07 -23.73 -0.87
C GLN A 16 17.01 -25.05 -1.63
N GLU A 17 17.47 -25.08 -2.88
CA GLU A 17 17.57 -26.32 -3.67
C GLU A 17 18.49 -27.35 -2.99
N GLU A 18 19.64 -26.91 -2.48
CA GLU A 18 20.60 -27.77 -1.77
C GLU A 18 20.05 -28.32 -0.45
N VAL A 19 19.30 -27.52 0.32
CA VAL A 19 18.63 -27.96 1.56
C VAL A 19 17.53 -28.98 1.24
N ASN A 20 16.69 -28.71 0.25
CA ASN A 20 15.62 -29.62 -0.15
C ASN A 20 16.16 -30.96 -0.66
N ALA A 21 17.19 -30.94 -1.51
CA ALA A 21 17.87 -32.15 -1.97
C ALA A 21 18.51 -32.92 -0.80
N GLY A 22 19.08 -32.20 0.17
CA GLY A 22 19.62 -32.78 1.39
C GLY A 22 18.57 -33.47 2.26
N MET A 23 17.42 -32.82 2.51
CA MET A 23 16.31 -33.42 3.26
C MET A 23 15.73 -34.66 2.57
N GLN A 24 15.60 -34.64 1.24
CA GLN A 24 15.18 -35.82 0.47
C GLN A 24 16.16 -36.99 0.64
N ARG A 25 17.47 -36.70 0.60
CA ARG A 25 18.51 -37.73 0.79
C ARG A 25 18.46 -38.32 2.20
N VAL A 26 18.25 -37.50 3.24
CA VAL A 26 18.09 -37.99 4.62
C VAL A 26 16.88 -38.91 4.71
N LYS A 27 15.71 -38.51 4.20
CA LYS A 27 14.50 -39.35 4.22
C LYS A 27 14.71 -40.69 3.51
N ALA A 28 15.43 -40.69 2.40
CA ALA A 28 15.75 -41.92 1.67
C ALA A 28 16.64 -42.85 2.51
N LEU A 29 17.67 -42.31 3.16
CA LEU A 29 18.57 -43.07 4.03
C LEU A 29 17.85 -43.58 5.30
N GLU A 30 16.94 -42.79 5.89
CA GLU A 30 16.08 -43.24 7.00
C GLU A 30 15.18 -44.40 6.57
N GLY A 31 14.56 -44.31 5.39
CA GLY A 31 13.76 -45.39 4.83
C GLY A 31 14.57 -46.67 4.60
N GLU A 32 15.80 -46.53 4.10
CA GLU A 32 16.74 -47.65 3.93
C GLU A 32 17.10 -48.31 5.27
N ILE A 33 17.38 -47.51 6.30
CA ILE A 33 17.66 -48.01 7.66
C ILE A 33 16.45 -48.75 8.22
N LEU A 34 15.23 -48.20 8.09
CA LEU A 34 14.00 -48.84 8.57
C LEU A 34 13.75 -50.19 7.88
N ALA A 35 13.94 -50.26 6.57
CA ALA A 35 13.81 -51.49 5.82
C ALA A 35 14.80 -52.56 6.31
N ARG A 36 16.06 -52.18 6.53
CA ARG A 36 17.11 -53.09 7.04
C ARG A 36 16.86 -53.55 8.47
N LEU A 37 16.43 -52.63 9.35
CA LEU A 37 16.04 -52.96 10.73
C LEU A 37 14.88 -53.97 10.77
N SER A 38 13.91 -53.85 9.84
CA SER A 38 12.78 -54.79 9.76
C SER A 38 13.15 -56.18 9.23
N ALA A 39 14.23 -56.28 8.44
CA ALA A 39 14.64 -57.52 7.78
C ALA A 39 15.60 -58.40 8.63
N THR A 40 16.20 -57.86 9.70
CA THR A 40 17.33 -58.51 10.42
C THR A 40 16.88 -59.14 11.75
N PRO A 41 16.87 -60.48 11.93
CA PRO A 41 16.19 -61.10 13.09
C PRO A 41 17.03 -61.39 14.36
N ALA A 42 18.36 -61.22 14.42
CA ALA A 42 19.09 -61.76 15.58
C ALA A 42 20.40 -61.09 16.04
N ASN A 43 21.16 -60.37 15.21
CA ASN A 43 22.41 -59.75 15.68
C ASN A 43 22.73 -58.43 14.96
N LEU A 44 22.14 -57.33 15.45
CA LEU A 44 22.23 -55.99 14.85
C LEU A 44 23.62 -55.34 14.98
N LEU A 45 24.42 -55.77 15.95
CA LEU A 45 25.73 -55.18 16.25
C LEU A 45 26.85 -55.66 15.31
N GLU A 46 26.63 -56.76 14.58
CA GLU A 46 27.61 -57.34 13.65
C GLU A 46 27.38 -56.91 12.19
N ASP A 47 26.24 -56.26 11.90
CA ASP A 47 25.95 -55.74 10.57
C ASP A 47 26.75 -54.46 10.30
N SER A 48 27.99 -54.65 9.83
CA SER A 48 28.87 -53.57 9.38
C SER A 48 28.19 -52.61 8.39
N THR A 49 27.29 -53.11 7.55
CA THR A 49 26.61 -52.30 6.54
C THR A 49 25.54 -51.39 7.15
N LEU A 50 24.87 -51.82 8.22
CA LEU A 50 23.94 -51.00 9.00
C LEU A 50 24.68 -49.90 9.77
N ILE A 51 25.84 -50.23 10.34
CA ILE A 51 26.70 -49.26 11.04
C ILE A 51 27.21 -48.18 10.08
N GLU A 52 27.65 -48.58 8.87
CA GLU A 52 28.04 -47.65 7.82
C GLU A 52 26.88 -46.77 7.35
N ALA A 53 25.69 -47.35 7.13
CA ALA A 53 24.48 -46.59 6.78
C ALA A 53 24.11 -45.56 7.86
N LEU A 54 24.11 -45.95 9.14
CA LEU A 54 23.88 -45.05 10.27
C LEU A 54 24.92 -43.92 10.35
N SER A 55 26.20 -44.24 10.15
CA SER A 55 27.29 -43.26 10.13
C SER A 55 27.11 -42.24 8.99
N ASN A 56 26.77 -42.73 7.79
CA ASN A 56 26.51 -41.91 6.60
C ASN A 56 25.26 -41.04 6.78
N THR A 57 24.17 -41.56 7.35
CA THR A 57 22.96 -40.78 7.68
C THR A 57 23.26 -39.70 8.71
N LYS A 58 24.04 -40.02 9.76
CA LYS A 58 24.44 -39.03 10.77
C LYS A 58 25.32 -37.93 10.17
N LYS A 59 26.23 -38.28 9.25
CA LYS A 59 27.08 -37.32 8.56
C LYS A 59 26.26 -36.41 7.64
N THR A 60 25.42 -36.99 6.80
CA THR A 60 24.55 -36.22 5.90
C THR A 60 23.55 -35.36 6.67
N TRP A 61 23.02 -35.82 7.80
CA TRP A 61 22.17 -35.01 8.68
C TRP A 61 22.90 -33.78 9.23
N ARG A 62 24.14 -33.93 9.70
CA ARG A 62 24.95 -32.78 10.15
C ARG A 62 25.20 -31.79 9.02
N GLU A 63 25.52 -32.28 7.83
CA GLU A 63 25.72 -31.44 6.65
C GLU A 63 24.43 -30.66 6.28
N VAL A 64 23.26 -31.31 6.33
CA VAL A 64 21.96 -30.65 6.11
C VAL A 64 21.68 -29.63 7.21
N GLN A 65 21.95 -29.96 8.47
CA GLN A 65 21.74 -29.06 9.60
C GLN A 65 22.60 -27.80 9.49
N ASP A 66 23.87 -27.92 9.08
CA ASP A 66 24.74 -26.76 8.87
C ASP A 66 24.30 -25.93 7.67
N ARG A 67 23.86 -26.56 6.57
CA ARG A 67 23.25 -25.85 5.44
C ARG A 67 21.95 -25.15 5.82
N LEU A 68 21.16 -25.72 6.72
CA LEU A 68 19.93 -25.11 7.21
C LEU A 68 20.22 -23.79 7.94
N LYS A 69 21.29 -23.75 8.76
CA LYS A 69 21.74 -22.51 9.41
C LYS A 69 22.15 -21.46 8.37
N VAL A 70 22.92 -21.86 7.37
CA VAL A 70 23.33 -20.96 6.28
C VAL A 70 22.11 -20.47 5.49
N SER A 71 21.13 -21.34 5.21
CA SER A 71 19.87 -20.95 4.57
C SER A 71 19.13 -19.92 5.41
N HIS A 72 19.01 -20.14 6.72
CA HIS A 72 18.35 -19.21 7.62
C HIS A 72 19.04 -17.84 7.63
N ASP A 73 20.38 -17.79 7.63
CA ASP A 73 21.12 -16.54 7.58
C ASP A 73 20.93 -15.81 6.23
N VAL A 74 20.91 -16.57 5.13
CA VAL A 74 20.62 -16.01 3.80
C VAL A 74 19.18 -15.51 3.72
N ASP A 75 18.22 -16.25 4.28
CA ASP A 75 16.80 -15.87 4.38
C ASP A 75 16.64 -14.58 5.18
N ALA A 76 17.30 -14.47 6.34
CA ALA A 76 17.27 -13.26 7.16
C ALA A 76 17.90 -12.06 6.44
N LYS A 77 19.03 -12.26 5.75
CA LYS A 77 19.68 -11.23 4.92
C LYS A 77 18.78 -10.80 3.76
N LEU A 78 18.04 -11.74 3.19
CA LEU A 78 17.09 -11.53 2.11
C LEU A 78 15.88 -10.73 2.59
N HIS A 79 15.28 -11.13 3.71
CA HIS A 79 14.13 -10.44 4.32
C HIS A 79 14.47 -9.01 4.74
N SER A 80 15.60 -8.80 5.44
CA SER A 80 16.07 -7.45 5.79
C SER A 80 16.37 -6.58 4.56
N THR A 81 16.74 -7.19 3.44
CA THR A 81 16.91 -6.49 2.17
C THR A 81 15.58 -6.21 1.45
N PHE A 82 14.51 -6.94 1.76
CA PHE A 82 13.21 -6.84 1.11
C PHE A 82 12.15 -5.99 1.82
N GLU A 83 12.36 -5.61 3.08
CA GLU A 83 11.52 -4.60 3.74
C GLU A 83 11.45 -3.31 2.90
N ASP A 84 12.58 -2.88 2.34
CA ASP A 84 12.68 -1.70 1.48
C ASP A 84 11.82 -1.80 0.18
N PRO A 85 11.96 -2.83 -0.69
CA PRO A 85 11.16 -2.98 -1.91
C PRO A 85 9.72 -3.46 -1.70
N GLN A 86 9.33 -3.87 -0.48
CA GLN A 86 7.92 -4.17 -0.19
C GLN A 86 7.03 -2.94 -0.45
N THR A 87 7.53 -1.75 -0.16
CA THR A 87 6.86 -0.47 -0.46
C THR A 87 6.57 -0.29 -1.96
N VAL A 88 7.45 -0.77 -2.84
CA VAL A 88 7.27 -0.71 -4.30
C VAL A 88 6.18 -1.69 -4.75
N ALA A 89 6.17 -2.89 -4.16
CA ALA A 89 5.15 -3.90 -4.45
C ALA A 89 3.76 -3.45 -3.98
N GLU A 90 3.67 -2.88 -2.78
CA GLU A 90 2.45 -2.28 -2.24
C GLU A 90 1.94 -1.14 -3.12
N ARG A 91 2.84 -0.25 -3.56
CA ARG A 91 2.48 0.80 -4.52
C ARG A 91 1.96 0.21 -5.83
N GLY A 92 2.61 -0.81 -6.37
CA GLY A 92 2.19 -1.46 -7.61
C GLY A 92 0.83 -2.12 -7.51
N SER A 93 0.57 -2.81 -6.39
CA SER A 93 -0.74 -3.38 -6.06
C SER A 93 -1.82 -2.29 -6.02
N LEU A 94 -1.57 -1.20 -5.30
CA LEU A 94 -2.47 -0.06 -5.23
C LEU A 94 -2.77 0.53 -6.61
N LEU A 95 -1.74 0.79 -7.42
CA LEU A 95 -1.90 1.33 -8.77
C LEU A 95 -2.74 0.39 -9.64
N PHE A 96 -2.49 -0.92 -9.57
CA PHE A 96 -3.28 -1.92 -10.29
C PHE A 96 -4.77 -1.85 -9.93
N PHE A 97 -5.09 -1.85 -8.64
CA PHE A 97 -6.48 -1.82 -8.18
C PHE A 97 -7.17 -0.51 -8.55
N VAL A 98 -6.49 0.62 -8.45
CA VAL A 98 -7.03 1.91 -8.90
C VAL A 98 -7.31 1.90 -10.39
N MET A 99 -6.36 1.46 -11.21
CA MET A 99 -6.54 1.37 -12.67
C MET A 99 -7.65 0.39 -13.05
N SER A 100 -7.76 -0.74 -12.36
CA SER A 100 -8.80 -1.74 -12.60
C SER A 100 -10.19 -1.22 -12.22
N SER A 101 -10.29 -0.42 -11.16
CA SER A 101 -11.56 0.17 -10.69
C SER A 101 -12.18 1.16 -11.68
N LEU A 102 -11.39 1.72 -12.60
CA LEU A 102 -11.89 2.60 -13.67
C LEU A 102 -12.87 1.90 -14.61
N SER A 103 -12.80 0.57 -14.71
CA SER A 103 -13.78 -0.23 -15.46
C SER A 103 -15.21 -0.07 -14.93
N GLY A 104 -15.37 0.32 -13.65
CA GLY A 104 -16.66 0.65 -13.05
C GLY A 104 -17.26 1.98 -13.56
N ILE A 105 -16.43 2.91 -14.06
CA ILE A 105 -16.89 4.16 -14.68
C ILE A 105 -17.29 3.89 -16.14
N SER A 106 -16.45 3.16 -16.86
CA SER A 106 -16.75 2.72 -18.23
C SER A 106 -16.07 1.39 -18.51
N ARG A 107 -16.80 0.46 -19.10
CA ARG A 107 -16.27 -0.85 -19.54
C ARG A 107 -15.10 -0.75 -20.52
N MET A 108 -14.90 0.40 -21.16
CA MET A 108 -13.76 0.67 -22.04
C MET A 108 -12.44 0.79 -21.29
N TYR A 109 -12.45 1.14 -20.00
CA TYR A 109 -11.25 1.33 -19.19
C TYR A 109 -10.79 0.03 -18.55
N HIS A 110 -10.50 -0.96 -19.39
CA HIS A 110 -9.97 -2.23 -18.94
C HIS A 110 -8.44 -2.19 -18.93
N THR A 111 -7.84 -2.62 -17.82
CA THR A 111 -6.38 -2.68 -17.66
C THR A 111 -5.97 -4.09 -17.29
N SER A 112 -4.94 -4.61 -17.98
CA SER A 112 -4.37 -5.92 -17.70
C SER A 112 -3.13 -5.81 -16.82
N LEU A 113 -2.83 -6.86 -16.06
CA LEU A 113 -1.58 -6.93 -15.29
C LEU A 113 -0.34 -6.81 -16.18
N SER A 114 -0.39 -7.41 -17.39
CA SER A 114 0.68 -7.31 -18.38
C SER A 114 0.91 -5.87 -18.88
N HIS A 115 -0.13 -5.04 -18.94
CA HIS A 115 0.02 -3.63 -19.25
C HIS A 115 0.73 -2.89 -18.10
N LEU A 116 0.35 -3.14 -16.86
CA LEU A 116 1.00 -2.54 -15.70
C LEU A 116 2.47 -2.96 -15.58
N GLN A 117 2.80 -4.22 -15.85
CA GLN A 117 4.19 -4.71 -15.85
C GLN A 117 5.06 -3.95 -16.86
N ARG A 118 4.53 -3.64 -18.05
CA ARG A 118 5.24 -2.80 -19.04
C ARG A 118 5.45 -1.37 -18.55
N ILE A 119 4.45 -0.78 -17.89
CA ILE A 119 4.58 0.55 -17.27
C ILE A 119 5.64 0.51 -16.18
N PHE A 120 5.67 -0.54 -15.37
CA PHE A 120 6.66 -0.71 -14.31
C PHE A 120 8.09 -0.84 -14.85
N ALA A 121 8.29 -1.64 -15.90
CA ALA A 121 9.59 -1.73 -16.58
C ALA A 121 10.05 -0.36 -17.09
N LEU A 122 9.16 0.38 -17.78
CA LEU A 122 9.45 1.73 -18.25
C LEU A 122 9.76 2.71 -17.10
N ALA A 123 9.11 2.55 -15.96
CA ALA A 123 9.34 3.38 -14.78
C ALA A 123 10.71 3.12 -14.15
N ILE A 124 11.17 1.87 -14.10
CA ILE A 124 12.53 1.54 -13.62
C ILE A 124 13.58 2.21 -14.51
N ASP A 125 13.40 2.15 -15.83
CA ASP A 125 14.33 2.74 -16.80
C ASP A 125 14.38 4.27 -16.71
N LYS A 126 13.21 4.90 -16.47
CA LYS A 126 13.10 6.37 -16.37
C LYS A 126 13.44 6.93 -14.99
N ALA A 127 13.43 6.10 -13.95
CA ALA A 127 13.74 6.57 -12.60
C ALA A 127 15.18 7.09 -12.53
N PRO A 128 15.43 8.23 -11.88
CA PRO A 128 16.79 8.75 -11.69
C PRO A 128 17.61 7.81 -10.81
N PHE A 129 18.85 7.55 -11.24
CA PHE A 129 19.77 6.69 -10.50
C PHE A 129 20.23 7.37 -9.21
N ASP A 130 20.30 6.61 -8.13
CA ASP A 130 20.84 7.04 -6.86
C ASP A 130 21.65 5.88 -6.27
N ALA A 131 22.80 6.19 -5.67
CA ALA A 131 23.69 5.20 -5.06
C ALA A 131 23.09 4.64 -3.76
N VAL A 132 22.20 5.39 -3.10
CA VAL A 132 21.49 4.95 -1.90
C VAL A 132 20.27 4.15 -2.32
N SER A 133 20.24 2.84 -2.01
CA SER A 133 19.16 1.94 -2.41
C SER A 133 17.76 2.44 -2.00
N SER A 134 17.60 2.94 -0.78
CA SER A 134 16.30 3.44 -0.30
C SER A 134 15.81 4.67 -1.09
N LYS A 135 16.73 5.58 -1.49
CA LYS A 135 16.39 6.73 -2.35
C LYS A 135 16.07 6.30 -3.77
N ARG A 136 16.83 5.34 -4.32
CA ARG A 136 16.55 4.75 -5.63
C ARG A 136 15.15 4.13 -5.68
N LEU A 137 14.76 3.40 -4.64
CA LEU A 137 13.41 2.81 -4.55
C LEU A 137 12.31 3.87 -4.47
N ALA A 138 12.50 4.94 -3.70
CA ALA A 138 11.58 6.08 -3.68
C ALA A 138 11.44 6.72 -5.07
N ASN A 139 12.56 6.94 -5.77
CA ASN A 139 12.56 7.47 -7.13
C ASN A 139 11.80 6.56 -8.10
N ILE A 140 11.91 5.23 -7.96
CA ILE A 140 11.17 4.25 -8.76
C ILE A 140 9.67 4.33 -8.44
N VAL A 141 9.29 4.46 -7.17
CA VAL A 141 7.87 4.61 -6.75
C VAL A 141 7.25 5.86 -7.37
N ASP A 142 7.97 6.98 -7.35
CA ASP A 142 7.50 8.24 -7.91
C ASP A 142 7.41 8.18 -9.44
N ALA A 143 8.45 7.64 -10.09
CA ALA A 143 8.45 7.41 -11.53
C ALA A 143 7.32 6.46 -11.95
N PHE A 144 7.07 5.41 -11.18
CA PHE A 144 6.02 4.44 -11.46
C PHE A 144 4.63 5.06 -11.34
N THR A 145 4.39 5.83 -10.29
CA THR A 145 3.14 6.58 -10.12
C THR A 145 2.90 7.55 -11.28
N LEU A 146 3.93 8.29 -11.67
CA LEU A 146 3.86 9.24 -12.79
C LEU A 146 3.62 8.53 -14.13
N GLN A 147 4.35 7.45 -14.43
CA GLN A 147 4.18 6.70 -15.67
C GLN A 147 2.79 6.04 -15.74
N ALA A 148 2.30 5.49 -14.62
CA ALA A 148 0.96 4.94 -14.54
C ALA A 148 -0.12 6.01 -14.78
N PHE A 149 0.04 7.18 -14.16
CA PHE A 149 -0.86 8.31 -14.37
C PHE A 149 -0.87 8.75 -15.84
N GLN A 150 0.30 9.00 -16.43
CA GLN A 150 0.42 9.43 -17.82
C GLN A 150 -0.13 8.40 -18.81
N ALA A 151 0.20 7.12 -18.62
CA ALA A 151 -0.26 6.05 -19.50
C ALA A 151 -1.78 5.88 -19.48
N THR A 152 -2.36 5.90 -18.28
CA THR A 152 -3.81 5.75 -18.11
C THR A 152 -4.56 7.00 -18.59
N SER A 153 -4.06 8.19 -18.25
CA SER A 153 -4.65 9.46 -18.67
C SER A 153 -4.66 9.66 -20.19
N ARG A 154 -3.71 9.06 -20.94
CA ARG A 154 -3.75 9.05 -22.41
C ARG A 154 -4.92 8.24 -22.98
N GLY A 155 -5.40 7.21 -22.28
CA GLY A 155 -6.53 6.39 -22.68
C GLY A 155 -7.89 6.82 -22.12
N LEU A 156 -7.91 7.80 -21.21
CA LEU A 156 -9.11 8.31 -20.56
C LEU A 156 -9.73 9.46 -21.36
N LEU A 157 -11.06 9.54 -21.34
CA LEU A 157 -11.78 10.74 -21.82
C LEU A 157 -11.48 11.92 -20.90
N GLU A 158 -11.46 13.14 -21.45
CA GLU A 158 -11.10 14.37 -20.71
C GLU A 158 -11.90 14.53 -19.41
N ARG A 159 -13.21 14.29 -19.48
CA ARG A 159 -14.12 14.35 -18.32
C ARG A 159 -13.79 13.38 -17.18
N HIS A 160 -13.07 12.29 -17.45
CA HIS A 160 -12.74 11.27 -16.45
C HIS A 160 -11.32 11.40 -15.91
N LYS A 161 -10.45 12.19 -16.55
CA LYS A 161 -9.08 12.46 -16.06
C LYS A 161 -9.05 13.06 -14.65
N PRO A 162 -9.85 14.09 -14.30
CA PRO A 162 -9.82 14.64 -12.94
C PRO A 162 -10.32 13.63 -11.90
N VAL A 163 -11.31 12.79 -12.26
CA VAL A 163 -11.81 11.72 -11.38
C VAL A 163 -10.70 10.71 -11.09
N PHE A 164 -9.96 10.29 -12.13
CA PHE A 164 -8.82 9.39 -11.96
C PHE A 164 -7.69 10.02 -11.14
N ALA A 165 -7.35 11.29 -11.39
CA ALA A 165 -6.34 12.01 -10.62
C ALA A 165 -6.70 12.09 -9.13
N LEU A 166 -7.95 12.43 -8.82
CA LEU A 166 -8.46 12.48 -7.45
C LEU A 166 -8.45 11.09 -6.79
N LEU A 167 -8.97 10.07 -7.49
CA LEU A 167 -9.00 8.70 -6.98
C LEU A 167 -7.60 8.18 -6.67
N LEU A 168 -6.64 8.44 -7.57
CA LEU A 168 -5.24 8.07 -7.38
C LEU A 168 -4.64 8.76 -6.15
N ALA A 169 -4.78 10.10 -6.05
CA ALA A 169 -4.26 10.88 -4.93
C ALA A 169 -4.84 10.42 -3.58
N VAL A 170 -6.15 10.23 -3.51
CA VAL A 170 -6.83 9.73 -2.31
C VAL A 170 -6.30 8.37 -1.91
N ARG A 171 -6.24 7.41 -2.84
CA ARG A 171 -5.80 6.04 -2.54
C ARG A 171 -4.36 6.00 -2.05
N ILE A 172 -3.49 6.81 -2.64
CA ILE A 172 -2.10 6.97 -2.19
C ILE A 172 -2.05 7.48 -0.74
N GLN A 173 -2.81 8.52 -0.41
CA GLN A 173 -2.82 9.10 0.94
C GLN A 173 -3.53 8.22 1.98
N GLN A 174 -4.51 7.41 1.57
CA GLN A 174 -5.11 6.37 2.42
C GLN A 174 -4.09 5.31 2.79
N ALA A 175 -3.28 4.85 1.84
CA ALA A 175 -2.22 3.88 2.11
C ALA A 175 -1.13 4.44 3.05
N GLN A 176 -0.96 5.76 3.10
CA GLN A 176 -0.06 6.45 4.05
C GLN A 176 -0.71 6.72 5.41
N GLY A 177 -1.99 6.38 5.60
CA GLY A 177 -2.73 6.66 6.83
C GLY A 177 -3.11 8.12 7.06
N VAL A 178 -2.90 9.00 6.05
CA VAL A 178 -3.23 10.43 6.16
C VAL A 178 -4.73 10.67 6.01
N ILE A 179 -5.40 9.88 5.15
CA ILE A 179 -6.84 9.95 4.90
C ILE A 179 -7.53 8.75 5.53
N SER A 180 -8.49 9.00 6.41
CA SER A 180 -9.43 7.98 6.92
C SER A 180 -10.64 7.82 5.97
N GLU A 181 -11.31 6.66 6.04
CA GLU A 181 -12.57 6.40 5.33
C GLU A 181 -13.66 7.44 5.64
N GLU A 182 -13.63 8.03 6.84
CA GLU A 182 -14.54 9.10 7.24
C GLU A 182 -14.39 10.35 6.36
N HIS A 183 -13.16 10.72 5.99
CA HIS A 183 -12.91 11.86 5.10
C HIS A 183 -13.52 11.62 3.72
N LEU A 184 -13.44 10.38 3.21
CA LEU A 184 -14.07 10.01 1.95
C LEU A 184 -15.59 10.01 2.04
N SER A 185 -16.15 9.50 3.13
CA SER A 185 -17.58 9.54 3.36
C SER A 185 -18.10 10.98 3.40
N CYS A 186 -17.36 11.90 4.03
CA CYS A 186 -17.66 13.33 4.00
C CYS A 186 -17.61 13.90 2.57
N LEU A 187 -16.57 13.57 1.80
CA LEU A 187 -16.42 14.05 0.42
C LEU A 187 -17.57 13.58 -0.50
N LEU A 188 -18.00 12.33 -0.36
CA LEU A 188 -19.02 11.71 -1.21
C LEU A 188 -20.44 12.03 -0.77
N ALA A 189 -20.73 11.96 0.53
CA ALA A 189 -22.10 12.10 1.05
C ALA A 189 -22.52 13.56 1.25
N GLY A 190 -21.59 14.50 1.40
CA GLY A 190 -21.87 15.94 1.44
C GLY A 190 -22.92 16.38 2.46
N GLY A 191 -23.10 15.64 3.57
CA GLY A 191 -24.11 15.94 4.59
C GLY A 191 -25.56 15.57 4.24
N GLY A 192 -25.83 14.92 3.10
CA GLY A 192 -27.19 14.55 2.66
C GLY A 192 -27.91 13.51 3.54
N GLY A 193 -27.22 12.92 4.52
CA GLY A 193 -27.81 12.01 5.51
C GLY A 193 -28.30 12.70 6.80
N LEU A 194 -28.11 14.03 6.93
CA LEU A 194 -28.52 14.79 8.10
C LEU A 194 -29.77 15.61 7.77
N ALA A 195 -30.73 15.58 8.70
CA ALA A 195 -31.92 16.44 8.63
C ALA A 195 -31.63 17.76 9.35
N ILE A 196 -32.04 18.89 8.75
CA ILE A 196 -31.77 20.22 9.34
C ILE A 196 -32.44 20.41 10.71
N GLU A 197 -33.50 19.64 10.97
CA GLU A 197 -34.27 19.66 12.20
C GLU A 197 -33.55 19.02 13.39
N THR A 198 -32.64 18.08 13.14
CA THR A 198 -31.88 17.37 14.19
C THR A 198 -30.53 18.01 14.50
N VAL A 199 -30.21 19.07 13.78
CA VAL A 199 -28.88 19.69 13.75
C VAL A 199 -28.89 21.04 14.49
N ARG A 200 -27.72 21.48 14.96
CA ARG A 200 -27.53 22.81 15.58
C ARG A 200 -28.17 23.89 14.71
N ARG A 201 -28.91 24.80 15.35
CA ARG A 201 -29.56 25.90 14.63
C ARG A 201 -28.55 26.74 13.87
N LYS A 202 -28.90 27.02 12.61
CA LYS A 202 -28.17 27.89 11.70
C LYS A 202 -27.98 29.29 12.32
N PRO A 203 -26.76 29.81 12.35
CA PRO A 203 -26.48 31.11 12.98
C PRO A 203 -26.90 32.30 12.12
N TYR A 204 -26.84 32.17 10.79
CA TYR A 204 -27.12 33.27 9.86
C TYR A 204 -27.94 32.82 8.64
N ASN A 205 -28.81 33.70 8.15
CA ASN A 205 -29.71 33.42 7.02
C ASN A 205 -28.98 33.28 5.66
N TRP A 206 -27.79 33.86 5.51
CA TRP A 206 -27.05 33.84 4.24
C TRP A 206 -26.46 32.47 3.90
N VAL A 207 -26.23 31.58 4.88
CA VAL A 207 -25.71 30.23 4.64
C VAL A 207 -26.83 29.35 4.06
N PRO A 208 -26.71 28.70 2.91
CA PRO A 208 -27.75 27.77 2.46
C PRO A 208 -27.90 26.57 3.41
N ASP A 209 -29.10 25.99 3.47
CA ASP A 209 -29.37 24.87 4.38
C ASP A 209 -28.52 23.64 4.06
N GLY A 210 -28.29 23.36 2.77
CA GLY A 210 -27.36 22.31 2.33
C GLY A 210 -25.91 22.59 2.76
N ALA A 211 -25.48 23.85 2.72
CA ALA A 211 -24.13 24.23 3.12
C ALA A 211 -23.91 24.06 4.63
N TRP A 212 -24.93 24.41 5.42
CA TRP A 212 -24.92 24.21 6.86
C TRP A 212 -24.90 22.73 7.26
N LEU A 213 -25.69 21.89 6.58
CA LEU A 213 -25.67 20.44 6.78
C LEU A 213 -24.31 19.83 6.44
N GLY A 214 -23.67 20.31 5.36
CA GLY A 214 -22.30 19.94 4.99
C GLY A 214 -21.30 20.27 6.11
N CYS A 215 -21.34 21.51 6.63
CA CYS A 215 -20.46 21.95 7.72
C CYS A 215 -20.66 21.15 9.01
N VAL A 216 -21.91 20.81 9.34
CA VAL A 216 -22.22 20.00 10.53
C VAL A 216 -21.75 18.56 10.32
N ASN A 217 -21.88 18.00 9.13
CA ASN A 217 -21.35 16.67 8.84
C ASN A 217 -19.82 16.62 8.99
N LEU A 218 -19.11 17.69 8.60
CA LEU A 218 -17.67 17.82 8.85
C LEU A 218 -17.37 17.91 10.35
N PHE A 219 -18.11 18.73 11.09
CA PHE A 219 -17.99 18.87 12.55
C PHE A 219 -18.14 17.54 13.29
N LEU A 220 -19.15 16.73 12.93
CA LEU A 220 -19.45 15.47 13.63
C LEU A 220 -18.39 14.38 13.37
N ARG A 221 -17.78 14.38 12.18
CA ARG A 221 -16.93 13.27 11.72
C ARG A 221 -15.44 13.56 11.78
N LEU A 222 -15.04 14.83 11.71
CA LEU A 222 -13.64 15.19 11.54
C LEU A 222 -13.17 16.09 12.68
N ALA A 223 -12.13 15.64 13.39
CA ALA A 223 -11.55 16.40 14.51
C ALA A 223 -11.04 17.79 14.10
N MET A 224 -10.58 17.93 12.85
CA MET A 224 -10.08 19.20 12.31
C MET A 224 -11.16 20.28 12.15
N PHE A 225 -12.44 19.92 12.13
CA PHE A 225 -13.57 20.83 11.95
C PHE A 225 -14.45 20.96 13.19
N LYS A 226 -13.97 20.55 14.37
CA LYS A 226 -14.72 20.66 15.64
C LYS A 226 -15.13 22.08 15.97
N ASP A 227 -14.31 23.06 15.63
CA ASP A 227 -14.60 24.47 15.91
C ASP A 227 -15.34 25.16 14.76
N LEU A 228 -15.62 24.46 13.65
CA LEU A 228 -16.18 25.08 12.44
C LEU A 228 -17.54 25.77 12.69
N PRO A 229 -18.54 25.13 13.34
CA PRO A 229 -19.82 25.78 13.60
C PRO A 229 -19.70 26.99 14.54
N ASP A 230 -18.80 26.92 15.53
CA ASP A 230 -18.55 28.01 16.47
C ASP A 230 -17.80 29.17 15.81
N SER A 231 -16.85 28.88 14.93
CA SER A 231 -16.14 29.88 14.13
C SER A 231 -17.09 30.62 13.19
N ILE A 232 -17.99 29.90 12.51
CA ILE A 232 -19.03 30.51 11.67
C ILE A 232 -19.90 31.44 12.50
N GLN A 233 -20.31 31.04 13.71
CA GLN A 233 -21.13 31.86 14.60
C GLN A 233 -20.39 33.10 15.13
N ARG A 234 -19.08 33.02 15.37
CA ARG A 234 -18.27 34.14 15.91
C ARG A 234 -17.83 35.13 14.83
N TYR A 235 -17.46 34.63 13.66
CA TYR A 235 -16.85 35.40 12.57
C TYR A 235 -17.74 35.45 11.31
N GLY A 236 -19.04 35.66 11.50
CA GLY A 236 -20.05 35.59 10.42
C GLY A 236 -19.72 36.44 9.19
N ASP A 237 -19.23 37.66 9.37
CA ASP A 237 -18.91 38.57 8.26
C ASP A 237 -17.70 38.10 7.44
N GLN A 238 -16.68 37.54 8.10
CA GLN A 238 -15.50 37.00 7.41
C GLN A 238 -15.84 35.72 6.64
N TRP A 239 -16.66 34.84 7.24
CA TRP A 239 -17.17 33.65 6.58
C TRP A 239 -18.09 33.98 5.41
N ARG A 240 -18.88 35.05 5.52
CA ARG A 240 -19.71 35.56 4.43
C ARG A 240 -18.85 36.08 3.27
N PHE A 241 -17.84 36.90 3.57
CA PHE A 241 -16.89 37.38 2.56
C PHE A 241 -16.17 36.23 1.85
N TRP A 242 -15.74 35.22 2.62
CA TRP A 242 -15.11 34.02 2.06
C TRP A 242 -16.07 33.22 1.16
N PHE A 243 -17.33 33.05 1.58
CA PHE A 243 -18.35 32.33 0.82
C PHE A 243 -18.70 33.02 -0.50
N GLU A 244 -18.86 34.35 -0.46
CA GLU A 244 -19.24 35.20 -1.61
C GLU A 244 -18.07 35.48 -2.58
N SER A 245 -16.82 35.25 -2.17
CA SER A 245 -15.63 35.44 -3.02
C SER A 245 -15.65 34.50 -4.24
N GLU A 246 -15.16 34.90 -5.42
CA GLU A 246 -15.11 34.00 -6.57
C GLU A 246 -14.13 32.82 -6.36
N CYS A 247 -12.99 33.08 -5.72
CA CYS A 247 -11.88 32.14 -5.50
C CYS A 247 -11.54 31.97 -4.00
N PRO A 248 -12.44 31.33 -3.22
CA PRO A 248 -12.24 31.10 -1.79
C PRO A 248 -11.00 30.25 -1.45
N GLU A 249 -10.52 29.43 -2.38
CA GLU A 249 -9.32 28.61 -2.24
C GLU A 249 -8.02 29.42 -2.13
N GLU A 250 -8.00 30.65 -2.65
CA GLU A 250 -6.85 31.56 -2.56
C GLU A 250 -6.87 32.42 -1.29
N LEU A 251 -8.05 32.53 -0.67
CA LEU A 251 -8.23 33.28 0.56
C LEU A 251 -7.80 32.46 1.77
N THR A 252 -7.16 33.12 2.73
CA THR A 252 -6.95 32.54 4.06
C THR A 252 -8.30 32.27 4.71
N THR A 253 -8.55 31.02 5.08
CA THR A 253 -9.77 30.66 5.80
C THR A 253 -9.88 31.43 7.11
N PRO A 254 -11.06 31.97 7.45
CA PRO A 254 -11.29 32.58 8.76
C PRO A 254 -10.95 31.58 9.87
N GLU A 255 -10.42 32.08 11.00
CA GLU A 255 -9.84 31.27 12.09
C GLU A 255 -10.67 30.02 12.44
N ILE A 256 -10.25 28.87 11.89
CA ILE A 256 -10.52 27.56 12.47
C ILE A 256 -9.39 27.33 13.47
N THR A 257 -9.66 27.61 14.75
CA THR A 257 -8.70 27.35 15.83
C THR A 257 -8.37 25.86 15.87
N THR A 258 -7.18 25.48 15.40
CA THR A 258 -6.20 24.63 16.12
C THR A 258 -5.02 24.35 15.20
N SER A 259 -3.96 25.15 15.36
CA SER A 259 -2.49 24.95 15.18
C SER A 259 -1.88 23.98 14.14
N SER A 260 -2.64 23.25 13.34
CA SER A 260 -2.15 22.42 12.24
C SER A 260 -2.61 23.07 10.94
N LYS A 261 -1.66 23.32 10.02
CA LYS A 261 -1.95 23.88 8.70
C LYS A 261 -3.08 23.08 8.06
N MET A 262 -4.14 23.75 7.60
CA MET A 262 -5.24 23.10 6.90
C MET A 262 -4.68 22.24 5.76
N THR A 263 -5.02 20.95 5.74
CA THR A 263 -4.57 20.07 4.67
C THR A 263 -5.26 20.44 3.36
N PRO A 264 -4.63 20.24 2.19
CA PRO A 264 -5.28 20.49 0.90
C PRO A 264 -6.61 19.75 0.76
N LEU A 265 -6.72 18.53 1.30
CA LEU A 265 -7.98 17.79 1.34
C LEU A 265 -9.01 18.46 2.25
N GLY A 266 -8.59 19.00 3.40
CA GLY A 266 -9.46 19.78 4.28
C GLY A 266 -10.09 20.97 3.56
N MET A 267 -9.31 21.71 2.77
CA MET A 267 -9.83 22.80 1.94
C MET A 267 -10.86 22.29 0.93
N VAL A 268 -10.59 21.18 0.24
CA VAL A 268 -11.55 20.57 -0.71
C VAL A 268 -12.85 20.15 -0.01
N LEU A 269 -12.76 19.57 1.18
CA LEU A 269 -13.92 19.18 1.98
C LEU A 269 -14.75 20.39 2.42
N LEU A 270 -14.08 21.46 2.86
CA LEU A 270 -14.74 22.71 3.25
C LEU A 270 -15.44 23.36 2.06
N LEU A 271 -14.77 23.44 0.91
CA LEU A 271 -15.36 23.94 -0.33
C LEU A 271 -16.57 23.11 -0.75
N ARG A 272 -16.47 21.78 -0.70
CA ARG A 272 -17.58 20.88 -1.02
C ARG A 272 -18.74 20.98 -0.04
N ALA A 273 -18.47 21.32 1.22
CA ALA A 273 -19.49 21.51 2.22
C ALA A 273 -20.19 22.86 2.06
N MET A 274 -19.48 23.92 1.68
CA MET A 274 -20.03 25.27 1.54
C MET A 274 -20.59 25.55 0.14
N ARG A 275 -20.10 24.88 -0.91
CA ARG A 275 -20.52 25.06 -2.30
C ARG A 275 -21.10 23.79 -2.93
#